data_AF-A0A699YRV5-F1
#
_entry.id   AF-A0A699YRV5-F1
#
_cell.length_a   1.000
_cell.length_b   1.000
_cell.length_c   1.000
_cell.angle_alpha   90.00
_cell.angle_beta   90.00
_cell.angle_gamma   90.00
#
_symmetry.space_group_name_H-M   'P 1'
#
loop_
_entity.id
_entity.type
_entity.pdbx_description
1 polymer ?
#
loop_
_entity_poly.entity_id
_entity_poly.type
_entity_poly.pdbx_seq_one_letter_code
_entity_poly.pdbx_strand_id
1 'polypeptide(L)'
;MFDLRSAQLQQEYRVRLRGCYDLQLAEVALRQLQSIPAAFVMPLDKVLGLHLPRTPALDEDLLHSMAVAKTYHQGNRTEVWAERPLTPELLRYAATDVRHLHALAKVLDNRLPGLVTRKS
;
A
#
# COMPACT_ATOMS: atom_id res chain seq x y z
N MET A 1 8.02 5.26 19.76
CA MET A 1 8.24 4.39 18.59
C MET A 1 8.07 5.28 17.37
N PHE A 2 9.18 5.66 16.72
CA PHE A 2 9.14 6.50 15.52
C PHE A 2 8.65 5.66 14.35
N ASP A 3 7.50 6.03 13.77
CA ASP A 3 7.07 5.50 12.50
C ASP A 3 7.97 6.07 11.41
N LEU A 4 8.94 5.27 10.95
CA LEU A 4 9.93 5.63 9.94
C LEU A 4 9.28 6.13 8.63
N ARG A 5 8.01 5.79 8.35
CA ARG A 5 7.27 6.25 7.16
C ARG A 5 6.78 7.69 7.27
N SER A 6 6.56 8.18 8.49
CA SER A 6 6.15 9.58 8.76
C SER A 6 7.32 10.57 8.86
N ALA A 7 8.54 10.06 8.99
CA ALA A 7 9.72 10.87 9.26
C ALA A 7 10.00 11.88 8.14
N GLN A 8 9.85 11.45 6.88
CA GLN A 8 10.11 12.31 5.72
C GLN A 8 9.09 13.45 5.58
N LEU A 9 7.80 13.17 5.82
CA LEU A 9 6.75 14.20 5.82
C LEU A 9 6.98 15.28 6.88
N GLN A 10 7.45 14.89 8.07
CA GLN A 10 7.79 15.83 9.13
C GLN A 10 9.08 16.60 8.83
N GLN A 11 10.09 15.94 8.27
CA GLN A 11 11.39 16.55 8.00
C GLN A 11 11.32 17.56 6.85
N GLU A 12 10.69 17.20 5.73
CA GLU A 12 10.64 18.02 4.53
C GLU A 12 9.48 19.02 4.54
N TYR A 13 8.31 18.62 5.04
CA TYR A 13 7.07 19.39 4.92
C TYR A 13 6.47 19.83 6.26
N ARG A 14 7.11 19.48 7.39
CA ARG A 14 6.60 19.75 8.75
C ARG A 14 5.19 19.18 9.00
N VAL A 15 4.82 18.12 8.30
CA VAL A 15 3.53 17.44 8.44
C VAL A 15 3.63 16.30 9.45
N ARG A 16 2.66 16.22 10.37
CA ARG A 16 2.52 15.12 11.33
C ARG A 16 1.31 14.26 11.01
N LEU A 17 1.52 12.98 10.74
CA LEU A 17 0.43 12.02 10.56
C LEU A 17 -0.21 11.67 11.90
N ARG A 18 -1.54 11.68 11.95
CA ARG A 18 -2.36 11.20 13.08
C ARG A 18 -3.57 10.46 12.54
N GLY A 19 -3.98 9.38 13.21
CA GLY A 19 -5.14 8.58 12.79
C GLY A 19 -4.93 7.81 11.48
N CYS A 20 -3.70 7.33 11.23
CA CYS A 20 -3.40 6.53 10.05
C CYS A 20 -3.95 5.10 10.21
N TYR A 21 -4.68 4.62 9.21
CA TYR A 21 -5.02 3.21 9.08
C TYR A 21 -4.04 2.55 8.12
N ASP A 22 -3.13 1.75 8.68
CA ASP A 22 -2.08 1.08 7.92
C ASP A 22 -2.54 -0.31 7.45
N LEU A 23 -2.75 -0.44 6.15
CA LEU A 23 -3.23 -1.68 5.53
C LEU A 23 -2.22 -2.83 5.62
N GLN A 24 -0.91 -2.55 5.74
CA GLN A 24 0.07 -3.61 5.96
C GLN A 24 -0.06 -4.21 7.37
N LEU A 25 -0.39 -3.38 8.36
CA LEU A 25 -0.63 -3.86 9.72
C LEU A 25 -1.99 -4.56 9.84
N ALA A 26 -3.01 -4.07 9.15
CA ALA A 26 -4.32 -4.73 9.07
C ALA A 26 -4.19 -6.14 8.45
N GLU A 27 -3.38 -6.28 7.40
CA GLU A 27 -3.06 -7.57 6.77
C GLU A 27 -2.32 -8.51 7.73
N VAL A 28 -1.30 -8.01 8.45
CA VAL A 28 -0.59 -8.78 9.49
C VAL A 28 -1.56 -9.27 10.57
N ALA A 29 -2.46 -8.41 11.04
CA ALA A 29 -3.46 -8.77 12.05
C ALA A 29 -4.39 -9.89 11.52
N LEU A 30 -4.82 -9.80 10.27
CA LEU A 30 -5.65 -10.83 9.64
C LEU A 30 -4.93 -12.19 9.59
N ARG A 31 -3.64 -12.22 9.18
CA ARG A 31 -2.85 -13.46 9.19
C ARG A 31 -2.69 -14.03 10.60
N GLN A 32 -2.43 -13.19 11.60
CA GLN A 32 -2.29 -13.64 12.99
C GLN A 32 -3.58 -14.27 13.51
N LEU A 33 -4.75 -13.70 13.20
CA LEU A 33 -6.06 -14.29 13.55
C LEU A 33 -6.26 -15.67 12.91
N GLN A 34 -5.68 -15.89 11.74
CA GLN A 34 -5.72 -17.17 11.02
C GLN A 34 -4.62 -18.14 11.46
N SER A 35 -3.87 -17.82 12.52
CA SER A 35 -2.69 -18.58 12.97
C SER A 35 -1.62 -18.74 11.87
N ILE A 36 -1.58 -17.82 10.90
CA ILE A 36 -0.55 -17.76 9.87
C ILE A 36 0.62 -16.91 10.38
N PRO A 37 1.86 -17.43 10.35
CA PRO A 37 3.03 -16.65 10.76
C PRO A 37 3.19 -15.34 9.97
N ALA A 38 3.42 -14.25 10.69
CA ALA A 38 3.56 -12.90 10.12
C ALA A 38 4.85 -12.21 10.56
N ALA A 39 6.00 -12.84 10.26
CA ALA A 39 7.32 -12.28 10.57
C ALA A 39 7.65 -11.00 9.78
N PHE A 40 7.04 -10.84 8.60
CA PHE A 40 7.26 -9.70 7.71
C PHE A 40 5.94 -9.21 7.12
N VAL A 41 5.88 -7.90 6.84
CA VAL A 41 4.82 -7.29 6.03
C VAL A 41 4.94 -7.74 4.57
N MET A 42 3.83 -7.83 3.87
CA MET A 42 3.83 -8.13 2.43
C MET A 42 3.91 -6.85 1.57
N PRO A 43 4.54 -6.92 0.38
CA PRO A 43 4.44 -5.90 -0.65
C PRO A 43 3.00 -5.64 -1.08
N LEU A 44 2.67 -4.40 -1.46
CA LEU A 44 1.30 -3.98 -1.78
C LEU A 44 0.70 -4.80 -2.93
N ASP A 45 1.44 -5.01 -4.02
CA ASP A 45 1.03 -5.82 -5.17
C ASP A 45 0.60 -7.24 -4.76
N LYS A 46 1.38 -7.87 -3.87
CA LYS A 46 1.08 -9.19 -3.33
C LYS A 46 -0.19 -9.17 -2.48
N VAL A 47 -0.37 -8.17 -1.62
CA VAL A 47 -1.57 -8.01 -0.78
C VAL A 47 -2.82 -7.81 -1.67
N LEU A 48 -2.73 -6.94 -2.67
CA LEU A 48 -3.83 -6.71 -3.62
C LEU A 48 -4.22 -8.00 -4.35
N GLY A 49 -3.24 -8.75 -4.86
CA GLY A 49 -3.47 -10.01 -5.57
C GLY A 49 -4.07 -11.12 -4.71
N LEU A 50 -3.83 -11.11 -3.39
CA LEU A 50 -4.37 -12.10 -2.44
C LEU A 50 -5.78 -11.78 -1.97
N HIS A 51 -6.09 -10.48 -1.79
CA HIS A 51 -7.32 -10.07 -1.11
C HIS A 51 -8.40 -9.56 -2.05
N LEU A 52 -8.05 -8.98 -3.20
CA LEU A 52 -9.03 -8.46 -4.15
C LEU A 52 -9.43 -9.52 -5.20
N PRO A 53 -10.69 -9.49 -5.68
CA PRO A 53 -11.10 -10.31 -6.81
C PRO A 53 -10.25 -10.01 -8.05
N ARG A 54 -9.75 -11.06 -8.70
CA ARG A 54 -9.00 -10.93 -9.95
C ARG A 54 -9.93 -10.41 -11.05
N THR A 55 -9.53 -9.32 -11.68
CA THR A 55 -10.23 -8.71 -12.82
C THR A 55 -9.18 -8.33 -13.86
N PRO A 56 -9.52 -8.28 -15.16
CA PRO A 56 -8.56 -7.85 -16.18
C PRO A 56 -7.92 -6.49 -15.86
N ALA A 57 -8.70 -5.56 -15.31
CA ALA A 57 -8.20 -4.24 -14.91
C ALA A 57 -7.20 -4.30 -13.74
N LEU A 58 -7.49 -5.09 -12.69
CA LEU A 58 -6.54 -5.29 -11.58
C LEU A 58 -5.27 -5.96 -12.07
N ASP A 59 -5.40 -6.97 -12.92
CA ASP A 59 -4.26 -7.73 -13.43
C ASP A 59 -3.34 -6.85 -14.28
N GLU A 60 -3.91 -5.99 -15.13
CA GLU A 60 -3.17 -5.00 -15.91
C GLU A 60 -2.46 -3.97 -15.02
N ASP A 61 -3.14 -3.47 -14.00
CA ASP A 61 -2.59 -2.52 -13.03
C ASP A 61 -1.42 -3.12 -12.23
N LEU A 62 -1.54 -4.36 -11.78
CA LEU A 62 -0.47 -5.07 -11.07
C LEU A 62 0.72 -5.32 -11.99
N LEU A 63 0.49 -5.78 -13.22
CA LEU A 63 1.54 -6.01 -14.21
C LEU A 63 2.31 -4.72 -14.52
N HIS A 64 1.59 -3.63 -14.79
CA HIS A 64 2.17 -2.31 -15.01
C HIS A 64 3.02 -1.87 -13.82
N SER A 65 2.49 -1.99 -12.61
CA SER A 65 3.17 -1.55 -11.40
C SER A 65 4.44 -2.35 -11.10
N MET A 66 4.40 -3.67 -11.32
CA MET A 66 5.59 -4.52 -11.21
C MET A 66 6.66 -4.14 -12.24
N ALA A 67 6.27 -3.84 -13.48
CA ALA A 67 7.19 -3.43 -14.54
C ALA A 67 7.89 -2.10 -14.20
N VAL A 68 7.11 -1.08 -13.79
CA VAL A 68 7.63 0.23 -13.40
C VAL A 68 8.53 0.11 -12.16
N ALA A 69 8.11 -0.63 -11.14
CA ALA A 69 8.91 -0.82 -9.93
C ALA A 69 10.25 -1.53 -10.21
N LYS A 70 10.25 -2.52 -11.11
CA LYS A 70 11.48 -3.18 -11.56
C LYS A 70 12.42 -2.20 -12.28
N THR A 71 11.88 -1.34 -13.13
CA THR A 71 12.66 -0.37 -13.91
C THR A 71 13.27 0.71 -13.03
N TYR A 72 12.48 1.33 -12.15
CA TYR A 72 12.90 2.55 -11.45
C TYR A 72 13.34 2.31 -10.00
N HIS A 73 12.62 1.49 -9.22
CA HIS A 73 13.00 1.25 -7.83
C HIS A 73 14.14 0.23 -7.71
N GLN A 74 14.02 -0.92 -8.36
CA GLN A 74 15.07 -1.95 -8.33
C GLN A 74 16.29 -1.55 -9.19
N GLY A 75 16.07 -0.73 -10.22
CA GLY A 75 17.14 -0.13 -11.02
C GLY A 75 17.87 1.04 -10.36
N ASN A 76 17.48 1.43 -9.13
CA ASN A 76 18.00 2.60 -8.42
C ASN A 76 17.95 3.92 -9.21
N ARG A 77 16.92 4.06 -10.06
CA ARG A 77 16.66 5.26 -10.89
C ARG A 77 15.55 6.09 -10.28
N THR A 78 15.75 6.56 -9.05
CA THR A 78 14.71 7.30 -8.31
C THR A 78 14.64 8.78 -8.71
N GLU A 79 15.67 9.29 -9.40
CA GLU A 79 15.76 10.64 -9.95
C GLU A 79 14.62 10.98 -10.92
N VAL A 80 14.02 9.98 -11.56
CA VAL A 80 12.90 10.15 -12.51
C VAL A 80 11.69 10.83 -11.86
N TRP A 81 11.54 10.74 -10.54
CA TRP A 81 10.47 11.42 -9.80
C TRP A 81 10.67 12.93 -9.67
N ALA A 82 11.89 13.43 -9.90
CA ALA A 82 12.22 14.86 -9.91
C ALA A 82 12.08 15.48 -11.31
N GLU A 83 12.14 14.68 -12.38
CA GLU A 83 12.07 15.15 -13.76
C GLU A 83 10.68 15.69 -14.11
N ARG A 84 10.62 16.72 -14.97
CA ARG A 84 9.37 17.33 -15.43
C ARG A 84 9.37 17.53 -16.94
N PRO A 85 8.22 17.30 -17.61
CA PRO A 85 6.96 16.78 -17.06
C PRO A 85 7.05 15.31 -16.63
N LEU A 86 6.19 14.87 -15.70
CA LEU A 86 6.09 13.44 -15.37
C LEU A 86 5.55 12.68 -16.58
N THR A 87 6.13 11.51 -16.85
CA THR A 87 5.69 10.67 -17.97
C THR A 87 4.32 10.05 -17.68
N PRO A 88 3.50 9.74 -18.70
CA PRO A 88 2.23 9.04 -18.51
C PRO A 88 2.38 7.69 -17.76
N GLU A 89 3.51 7.02 -17.95
CA GLU A 89 3.85 5.78 -17.24
C GLU A 89 3.96 5.99 -15.72
N LEU A 90 4.72 7.02 -15.29
CA LEU A 90 4.90 7.35 -13.87
C LEU A 90 3.59 7.86 -13.25
N LEU A 91 2.80 8.63 -13.99
CA LEU A 91 1.46 9.05 -13.56
C LEU A 91 0.53 7.87 -13.35
N ARG A 92 0.54 6.90 -14.29
CA ARG A 92 -0.24 5.67 -14.16
C ARG A 92 0.21 4.85 -12.95
N TYR A 93 1.52 4.72 -12.74
CA TYR A 93 2.07 3.99 -11.60
C TYR A 93 1.64 4.62 -10.26
N ALA A 94 1.84 5.93 -10.10
CA ALA A 94 1.41 6.65 -8.89
C ALA A 94 -0.10 6.54 -8.64
N ALA A 95 -0.91 6.55 -9.71
CA ALA A 95 -2.36 6.34 -9.59
C ALA A 95 -2.69 4.92 -9.11
N THR A 96 -1.99 3.89 -9.61
CA THR A 96 -2.23 2.50 -9.22
C THR A 96 -1.91 2.23 -7.75
N ASP A 97 -0.86 2.85 -7.20
CA ASP A 97 -0.46 2.70 -5.79
C ASP A 97 -1.59 3.10 -4.80
N VAL A 98 -2.48 3.99 -5.21
CA VAL A 98 -3.58 4.48 -4.36
C VAL A 98 -4.97 3.98 -4.76
N ARG A 99 -5.16 3.63 -6.04
CA ARG A 99 -6.47 3.30 -6.63
C ARG A 99 -7.21 2.20 -5.87
N HIS A 100 -6.48 1.19 -5.43
CA HIS A 100 -7.07 -0.04 -4.87
C HIS A 100 -7.11 -0.06 -3.33
N LEU A 101 -6.55 0.96 -2.66
CA LEU A 101 -6.40 0.97 -1.21
C LEU A 101 -7.75 0.96 -0.47
N HIS A 102 -8.75 1.69 -0.97
CA HIS A 102 -10.08 1.70 -0.35
C HIS A 102 -10.82 0.36 -0.47
N ALA A 103 -10.70 -0.30 -1.63
CA ALA A 103 -11.28 -1.62 -1.82
C ALA A 103 -10.59 -2.65 -0.91
N LEU A 104 -9.26 -2.58 -0.82
CA LEU A 104 -8.47 -3.42 0.09
C LEU A 104 -8.88 -3.20 1.55
N ALA A 105 -8.98 -1.94 1.99
CA ALA A 105 -9.42 -1.60 3.34
C ALA A 105 -10.76 -2.25 3.68
N LYS A 106 -11.76 -2.09 2.80
CA LYS A 106 -13.09 -2.69 2.98
C LYS A 106 -13.03 -4.22 3.11
N VAL A 107 -12.20 -4.88 2.30
CA VAL A 107 -12.04 -6.34 2.37
C VAL A 107 -11.40 -6.77 3.68
N LEU A 108 -10.36 -6.06 4.13
CA LEU A 108 -9.68 -6.36 5.39
C LEU A 108 -10.61 -6.10 6.59
N ASP A 109 -11.31 -4.98 6.60
CA ASP A 109 -12.24 -4.60 7.68
C ASP A 109 -13.38 -5.61 7.85
N ASN A 110 -13.91 -6.15 6.74
CA ASN A 110 -14.95 -7.17 6.79
C ASN A 110 -14.48 -8.52 7.37
N ARG A 111 -13.17 -8.78 7.32
CA ARG A 111 -12.55 -10.03 7.79
C ARG A 111 -11.93 -9.90 9.16
N LEU A 112 -11.54 -8.69 9.54
CA LEU A 112 -11.12 -8.37 10.89
C LEU A 112 -12.37 -8.29 11.78
N PRO A 113 -12.36 -8.91 12.98
CA PRO A 113 -13.43 -8.70 13.93
C PRO A 113 -13.49 -7.20 14.24
N GLY A 114 -14.68 -6.60 14.13
CA GLY A 114 -14.88 -5.17 14.28
C GLY A 114 -14.23 -4.66 15.57
N LEU A 115 -13.14 -3.90 15.43
CA LEU A 115 -12.34 -3.41 16.57
C LEU A 115 -13.04 -2.30 17.37
N VAL A 116 -14.33 -2.04 17.14
CA VAL A 116 -15.07 -0.96 17.79
C VAL A 116 -16.51 -1.39 18.10
N THR A 117 -16.68 -2.11 19.21
CA THR A 117 -17.78 -1.75 20.11
C THR A 117 -17.21 -0.78 21.13
N ARG A 118 -17.21 0.51 20.80
CA ARG A 118 -17.10 1.54 21.84
C ARG A 118 -18.39 1.45 22.65
N LYS A 119 -18.33 0.79 23.80
CA LYS A 119 -19.32 1.02 24.86
C LYS A 119 -19.35 2.53 25.10
N SER A 120 -20.46 3.13 24.70
CA SER A 120 -20.87 4.47 25.15
C SER A 120 -21.45 4.33 26.55
#